data_AF-A0A958VET1-F1
#
_entry.id   AF-A0A958VET1-F1
#
_cell.length_a   1.000
_cell.length_b   1.000
_cell.length_c   1.000
_cell.angle_alpha   90.00
_cell.angle_beta   90.00
_cell.angle_gamma   90.00
#
_symmetry.space_group_name_H-M   'P 1'
#
loop_
_entity.id
_entity.type
_entity.pdbx_description
1 polymer ?
#
loop_
_entity_poly.entity_id
_entity_poly.type
_entity_poly.pdbx_seq_one_letter_code
_entity_poly.pdbx_strand_id
1 'polypeptide(L)'
;IEQLENLKDINASIVNNNFYNISENGINKLKQFFNKEKKQDLPTTENIVNDLLDLASTHPLITKISRASVYVALDGNNPIASAKSLGASRWSDVNIILEPSVALPYLCSLLYAGNNNRFFKTTVKSVNQAKELDSLLYMPYYYFNECAGHLLTARKYIGFEDQNKELEFSNNAFISNYFHLKNKGEKVPNTVSEYLSTFSTAVKTERSDVKSWVRSIMTDLQSIFTSNGIEFIDTPHFEEEDLQEIKYHYNDILEEARIKKKIHLFNNDIYTLKATNERIVKNGEIWVILTNDRSLVNFSKIEYFKGWIANPYKFLQITELSKPMSESKLVSLVHSVATFSDRTLSLGARIMDRLINLTSTNIQNYELKLEIERFKQETIESINLEDSNIFDIIDSKTDEFIVKHGLNNDDKEKDDEINDDAVDLNI
;
A
#
# COMPACT_ATOMS: atom_id res chain seq x y z
N ILE A 1 30.33 -9.95 5.36
CA ILE A 1 30.75 -11.32 4.94
C ILE A 1 29.89 -12.36 5.66
N GLU A 2 29.73 -12.30 6.99
CA GLU A 2 28.81 -13.18 7.75
C GLU A 2 27.35 -13.16 7.27
N GLN A 3 26.83 -12.00 6.84
CA GLN A 3 25.47 -11.91 6.30
C GLN A 3 25.27 -12.70 5.00
N LEU A 4 26.30 -12.84 4.15
CA LEU A 4 26.19 -13.59 2.89
C LEU A 4 26.24 -15.11 3.11
N GLU A 5 26.92 -15.57 4.16
CA GLU A 5 26.92 -16.98 4.53
C GLU A 5 25.60 -17.38 5.20
N ASN A 6 25.07 -16.54 6.09
CA ASN A 6 23.74 -16.76 6.69
C ASN A 6 22.62 -16.80 5.64
N LEU A 7 22.76 -16.08 4.51
CA LEU A 7 21.80 -16.11 3.40
C LEU A 7 21.88 -17.39 2.55
N LYS A 8 23.06 -18.04 2.49
CA LYS A 8 23.22 -19.33 1.80
C LYS A 8 22.59 -20.47 2.61
N ASP A 9 22.67 -20.42 3.93
CA ASP A 9 22.12 -21.45 4.83
C ASP A 9 20.58 -21.53 4.80
N ILE A 10 19.88 -20.43 4.47
CA ILE A 10 18.42 -20.39 4.35
C ILE A 10 17.89 -20.73 2.94
N ASN A 11 18.73 -21.28 2.05
CA ASN A 11 18.36 -21.63 0.67
C ASN A 11 17.76 -20.44 -0.15
N ALA A 12 18.05 -19.21 0.27
CA ALA A 12 17.77 -18.03 -0.54
C ALA A 12 18.79 -18.01 -1.67
N SER A 13 18.46 -18.58 -2.83
CA SER A 13 19.31 -18.47 -4.01
C SER A 13 19.32 -17.00 -4.46
N ILE A 14 20.31 -16.24 -4.00
CA ILE A 14 20.70 -14.94 -4.59
C ILE A 14 21.04 -15.11 -6.08
N VAL A 15 21.31 -16.34 -6.49
CA VAL A 15 21.63 -16.76 -7.84
C VAL A 15 20.36 -16.97 -8.65
N ASN A 16 19.82 -15.88 -9.24
CA ASN A 16 19.19 -15.89 -10.57
C ASN A 16 18.68 -14.52 -11.04
N ASN A 17 19.14 -13.41 -10.47
CA ASN A 17 18.99 -12.10 -11.13
C ASN A 17 20.24 -11.81 -11.94
N ASN A 18 20.08 -11.60 -13.26
CA ASN A 18 21.15 -11.21 -14.20
C ASN A 18 21.93 -9.95 -13.77
N PHE A 19 21.43 -9.20 -12.79
CA PHE A 19 22.16 -8.09 -12.15
C PHE A 19 23.43 -8.55 -11.40
N TYR A 20 23.45 -9.79 -10.88
CA TYR A 20 24.63 -10.38 -10.24
C TYR A 20 25.49 -11.21 -11.21
N ASN A 21 25.12 -11.27 -12.50
CA ASN A 21 26.04 -11.65 -13.58
C ASN A 21 27.00 -10.51 -13.93
N ILE A 22 27.27 -9.58 -12.99
CA ILE A 22 28.46 -8.74 -13.03
C ILE A 22 29.64 -9.70 -12.92
N SER A 23 30.24 -9.95 -14.08
CA SER A 23 31.25 -10.96 -14.34
C SER A 23 32.00 -11.46 -13.10
N GLU A 24 32.00 -12.78 -12.91
CA GLU A 24 33.08 -13.44 -12.18
C GLU A 24 34.41 -12.78 -12.61
N ASN A 25 35.26 -12.43 -11.63
CA ASN A 25 36.53 -11.73 -11.82
C ASN A 25 36.52 -10.19 -12.06
N GLY A 26 35.51 -9.44 -11.61
CA GLY A 26 35.51 -7.96 -11.68
C GLY A 26 36.75 -7.27 -11.10
N ILE A 27 37.22 -7.70 -9.92
CA ILE A 27 38.46 -7.20 -9.29
C ILE A 27 39.68 -7.46 -10.18
N ASN A 28 39.76 -8.65 -10.79
CA ASN A 28 40.85 -9.01 -11.67
C ASN A 28 40.83 -8.21 -12.98
N LYS A 29 39.66 -7.86 -13.51
CA LYS A 29 39.53 -6.97 -14.68
C LYS A 29 39.99 -5.54 -14.36
N LEU A 30 39.64 -5.02 -13.20
CA LEU A 30 40.13 -3.72 -12.71
C LEU A 30 41.65 -3.72 -12.56
N LYS A 31 42.21 -4.74 -11.89
CA LYS A 31 43.66 -4.92 -11.78
C LYS A 31 44.32 -5.02 -13.17
N GLN A 32 43.72 -5.75 -14.11
CA GLN A 32 44.22 -5.85 -15.48
C GLN A 32 44.19 -4.52 -16.23
N PHE A 33 43.14 -3.72 -16.07
CA PHE A 33 43.04 -2.39 -16.67
C PHE A 33 44.13 -1.45 -16.15
N PHE A 34 44.35 -1.40 -14.84
CA PHE A 34 45.40 -0.56 -14.25
C PHE A 34 46.82 -1.03 -14.61
N ASN A 35 47.05 -2.35 -14.62
CA ASN A 35 48.34 -2.93 -15.01
C ASN A 35 48.63 -2.77 -16.51
N LYS A 36 47.64 -2.99 -17.39
CA LYS A 36 47.85 -3.02 -18.85
C LYS A 36 47.66 -1.66 -19.52
N GLU A 37 46.59 -0.93 -19.19
CA GLU A 37 46.23 0.31 -19.89
C GLU A 37 46.78 1.55 -19.18
N LYS A 38 46.82 1.55 -17.84
CA LYS A 38 47.38 2.67 -17.06
C LYS A 38 48.84 2.47 -16.64
N LYS A 39 49.45 1.33 -17.01
CA LYS A 39 50.86 0.96 -16.76
C LYS A 39 51.31 1.19 -15.32
N GLN A 40 50.42 0.95 -14.36
CA GLN A 40 50.74 1.00 -12.95
C GLN A 40 51.46 -0.29 -12.53
N ASP A 41 52.35 -0.22 -11.54
CA ASP A 41 52.99 -1.39 -10.97
C ASP A 41 52.00 -2.17 -10.08
N LEU A 42 52.27 -3.46 -9.90
CA LEU A 42 51.39 -4.39 -9.19
C LEU A 42 51.04 -3.94 -7.76
N PRO A 43 52.00 -3.51 -6.91
CA PRO A 43 51.71 -3.05 -5.55
C PRO A 43 50.80 -1.82 -5.53
N THR A 44 51.06 -0.85 -6.41
CA THR A 44 50.26 0.38 -6.51
C THR A 44 48.88 0.11 -7.08
N THR A 45 48.75 -0.84 -8.02
CA THR A 45 47.46 -1.27 -8.54
C THR A 45 46.60 -1.95 -7.48
N GLU A 46 47.19 -2.74 -6.58
CA GLU A 46 46.45 -3.32 -5.46
C GLU A 46 45.96 -2.25 -4.50
N ASN A 47 46.82 -1.28 -4.16
CA ASN A 47 46.43 -0.16 -3.30
C ASN A 47 45.32 0.68 -3.95
N ILE A 48 45.45 1.05 -5.22
CA ILE A 48 44.42 1.82 -5.96
C ILE A 48 43.09 1.06 -6.00
N VAL A 49 43.11 -0.25 -6.25
CA VAL A 49 41.88 -1.05 -6.30
C VAL A 49 41.26 -1.17 -4.91
N ASN A 50 42.06 -1.34 -3.85
CA ASN A 50 41.56 -1.36 -2.48
C ASN A 50 41.00 0.00 -2.05
N ASP A 51 41.68 1.10 -2.34
CA ASP A 51 41.21 2.46 -2.06
C ASP A 51 39.90 2.77 -2.81
N LEU A 52 39.78 2.32 -4.07
CA LEU A 52 38.55 2.44 -4.85
C LEU A 52 37.41 1.60 -4.25
N LEU A 53 37.71 0.41 -3.74
CA LEU A 53 36.72 -0.44 -3.06
C LEU A 53 36.30 0.17 -1.72
N ASP A 54 37.22 0.75 -0.97
CA ASP A 54 36.94 1.43 0.31
C ASP A 54 36.11 2.70 0.07
N LEU A 55 36.47 3.51 -0.94
CA LEU A 55 35.66 4.66 -1.38
C LEU A 55 34.28 4.22 -1.83
N ALA A 56 34.16 3.15 -2.64
CA ALA A 56 32.88 2.64 -3.09
C ALA A 56 32.04 2.09 -1.92
N SER A 57 32.65 1.41 -0.95
CA SER A 57 31.96 0.82 0.20
C SER A 57 31.37 1.87 1.15
N THR A 58 31.98 3.05 1.20
CA THR A 58 31.54 4.19 2.01
C THR A 58 30.70 5.19 1.22
N HIS A 59 30.66 5.08 -0.11
CA HIS A 59 29.92 6.00 -0.97
C HIS A 59 28.40 5.82 -0.79
N PRO A 60 27.65 6.88 -0.39
CA PRO A 60 26.22 6.78 -0.07
C PRO A 60 25.36 6.20 -1.20
N LEU A 61 25.69 6.49 -2.46
CA LEU A 61 24.99 5.95 -3.63
C LEU A 61 25.19 4.43 -3.76
N ILE A 62 26.41 3.92 -3.57
CA ILE A 62 26.73 2.50 -3.69
C ILE A 62 26.10 1.71 -2.54
N THR A 63 26.11 2.26 -1.34
CA THR A 63 25.42 1.68 -0.18
C THR A 63 23.91 1.62 -0.38
N LYS A 64 23.30 2.65 -0.97
CA LYS A 64 21.86 2.67 -1.31
C LYS A 64 21.50 1.69 -2.44
N ILE A 65 22.30 1.63 -3.51
CA ILE A 65 22.12 0.66 -4.60
C ILE A 65 22.28 -0.77 -4.08
N SER A 66 23.26 -1.01 -3.22
CA SER A 66 23.50 -2.32 -2.61
C SER A 66 22.35 -2.71 -1.69
N ARG A 67 21.84 -1.79 -0.86
CA ARG A 67 20.66 -2.04 -0.01
C ARG A 67 19.40 -2.30 -0.82
N ALA A 68 19.16 -1.56 -1.89
CA ALA A 68 18.03 -1.79 -2.80
C ALA A 68 18.15 -3.15 -3.51
N SER A 69 19.36 -3.51 -3.96
CA SER A 69 19.64 -4.80 -4.61
C SER A 69 19.48 -5.97 -3.63
N VAL A 70 19.94 -5.80 -2.39
CA VAL A 70 19.75 -6.77 -1.29
C VAL A 70 18.28 -6.88 -0.93
N TYR A 71 17.56 -5.77 -0.81
CA TYR A 71 16.11 -5.77 -0.58
C TYR A 71 15.37 -6.54 -1.70
N VAL A 72 15.70 -6.30 -2.96
CA VAL A 72 15.11 -7.02 -4.12
C VAL A 72 15.50 -8.51 -4.16
N ALA A 73 16.69 -8.87 -3.66
CA ALA A 73 17.11 -10.26 -3.52
C ALA A 73 16.42 -10.97 -2.34
N LEU A 74 16.04 -10.23 -1.29
CA LEU A 74 15.36 -10.72 -0.09
C LEU A 74 13.82 -10.75 -0.23
N ASP A 75 13.23 -9.85 -1.01
CA ASP A 75 11.78 -9.69 -1.20
C ASP A 75 11.19 -10.71 -2.20
N GLY A 76 11.72 -11.93 -2.18
CA GLY A 76 10.98 -13.15 -2.55
C GLY A 76 10.44 -13.24 -3.98
N ASN A 77 11.32 -13.45 -4.96
CA ASN A 77 10.96 -13.79 -6.35
C ASN A 77 10.36 -15.21 -6.55
N ASN A 78 9.47 -15.68 -5.67
CA ASN A 78 8.83 -16.98 -5.88
C ASN A 78 7.44 -17.06 -5.23
N PRO A 79 6.35 -17.26 -6.00
CA PRO A 79 5.01 -17.52 -5.48
C PRO A 79 4.98 -18.69 -4.48
N ILE A 80 5.91 -19.64 -4.61
CA ILE A 80 6.08 -20.74 -3.65
C ILE A 80 6.60 -20.23 -2.30
N ALA A 81 7.47 -19.22 -2.27
CA ALA A 81 7.98 -18.65 -1.03
C ALA A 81 6.89 -17.84 -0.28
N SER A 82 6.06 -17.07 -1.01
CA SER A 82 4.93 -16.37 -0.41
C SER A 82 3.80 -17.31 0.02
N ALA A 83 3.55 -18.40 -0.71
CA ALA A 83 2.66 -19.45 -0.22
C ALA A 83 3.19 -20.07 1.08
N LYS A 84 4.50 -20.38 1.13
CA LYS A 84 5.14 -20.97 2.31
C LYS A 84 5.14 -20.04 3.52
N SER A 85 5.23 -18.72 3.34
CA SER A 85 5.13 -17.78 4.46
C SER A 85 3.74 -17.76 5.09
N LEU A 86 2.70 -18.13 4.33
CA LEU A 86 1.35 -18.36 4.85
C LEU A 86 1.14 -19.75 5.44
N GLY A 87 2.16 -20.63 5.38
CA GLY A 87 2.10 -22.02 5.78
C GLY A 87 1.74 -23.00 4.65
N ALA A 88 1.54 -22.53 3.42
CA ALA A 88 1.08 -23.33 2.28
C ALA A 88 2.23 -23.83 1.41
N SER A 89 2.06 -24.99 0.78
CA SER A 89 3.06 -25.45 -0.20
C SER A 89 2.95 -24.66 -1.52
N ARG A 90 1.73 -24.30 -1.91
CA ARG A 90 1.40 -23.52 -3.11
C ARG A 90 0.18 -22.63 -2.84
N TRP A 91 0.00 -21.60 -3.67
CA TRP A 91 -1.18 -20.74 -3.59
C TRP A 91 -2.49 -21.45 -3.92
N SER A 92 -2.44 -22.55 -4.68
CA SER A 92 -3.59 -23.42 -4.93
C SER A 92 -4.15 -24.09 -3.67
N ASP A 93 -3.33 -24.16 -2.61
CA ASP A 93 -3.73 -24.76 -1.33
C ASP A 93 -4.28 -23.70 -0.36
N VAL A 94 -4.31 -22.42 -0.77
CA VAL A 94 -4.79 -21.30 0.05
C VAL A 94 -6.26 -21.05 -0.25
N ASN A 95 -7.09 -21.16 0.78
CA ASN A 95 -8.51 -20.83 0.73
C ASN A 95 -8.70 -19.35 1.13
N ILE A 96 -9.47 -18.60 0.36
CA ILE A 96 -9.66 -17.16 0.58
C ILE A 96 -11.15 -16.86 0.68
N ILE A 97 -11.59 -16.31 1.80
CA ILE A 97 -12.93 -15.75 1.95
C ILE A 97 -12.94 -14.31 1.46
N LEU A 98 -13.84 -14.01 0.53
CA LEU A 98 -14.15 -12.64 0.14
C LEU A 98 -15.24 -12.08 1.05
N GLU A 99 -14.89 -11.10 1.87
CA GLU A 99 -15.85 -10.38 2.70
C GLU A 99 -16.56 -9.26 1.87
N PRO A 100 -17.83 -8.90 2.16
CA PRO A 100 -18.62 -7.96 1.36
C PRO A 100 -17.94 -6.65 0.96
N SER A 101 -17.09 -6.07 1.82
CA SER A 101 -16.34 -4.84 1.47
C SER A 101 -15.33 -5.04 0.32
N VAL A 102 -14.97 -6.28 0.01
CA VAL A 102 -14.12 -6.69 -1.12
C VAL A 102 -14.98 -7.27 -2.25
N ALA A 103 -15.98 -8.08 -1.92
CA ALA A 103 -16.84 -8.75 -2.89
C ALA A 103 -17.70 -7.77 -3.71
N LEU A 104 -18.24 -6.71 -3.08
CA LEU A 104 -19.09 -5.73 -3.76
C LEU A 104 -18.34 -4.93 -4.85
N PRO A 105 -17.15 -4.36 -4.58
CA PRO A 105 -16.36 -3.74 -5.63
C PRO A 105 -15.98 -4.70 -6.76
N TYR A 106 -15.63 -5.95 -6.41
CA TYR A 106 -15.31 -6.97 -7.41
C TYR A 106 -16.52 -7.28 -8.31
N LEU A 107 -17.70 -7.48 -7.72
CA LEU A 107 -18.95 -7.72 -8.45
C LEU A 107 -19.25 -6.60 -9.46
N CYS A 108 -19.10 -5.34 -9.05
CA CYS A 108 -19.29 -4.20 -9.94
C CYS A 108 -18.31 -4.24 -11.13
N SER A 109 -17.06 -4.67 -10.89
CA SER A 109 -16.04 -4.79 -11.94
C SER A 109 -16.26 -5.94 -12.92
N LEU A 110 -17.09 -6.94 -12.57
CA LEU A 110 -17.43 -8.04 -13.46
C LEU A 110 -18.37 -7.60 -14.60
N LEU A 111 -19.27 -6.66 -14.31
CA LEU A 111 -20.27 -6.18 -15.29
C LEU A 111 -19.89 -4.86 -15.97
N TYR A 112 -19.00 -4.08 -15.34
CA TYR A 112 -18.61 -2.76 -15.83
C TYR A 112 -17.10 -2.57 -15.74
N ALA A 113 -16.54 -1.72 -16.60
CA ALA A 113 -15.13 -1.35 -16.58
C ALA A 113 -14.82 -0.51 -15.33
N GLY A 114 -14.73 -1.16 -14.16
CA GLY A 114 -14.59 -0.52 -12.86
C GLY A 114 -13.17 0.01 -12.63
N ASN A 115 -12.98 1.31 -12.82
CA ASN A 115 -11.78 2.05 -12.39
C ASN A 115 -12.17 3.25 -11.52
N ASN A 116 -12.97 2.97 -10.47
CA ASN A 116 -13.66 4.03 -9.72
C ASN A 116 -12.73 4.89 -8.88
N ASN A 117 -12.04 4.24 -7.95
CA ASN A 117 -11.12 4.89 -7.04
C ASN A 117 -9.99 3.91 -6.69
N ARG A 118 -8.92 4.42 -6.05
CA ARG A 118 -7.77 3.60 -5.65
C ARG A 118 -8.19 2.37 -4.84
N PHE A 119 -9.20 2.51 -3.98
CA PHE A 119 -9.76 1.44 -3.17
C PHE A 119 -10.37 0.32 -4.03
N PHE A 120 -11.32 0.66 -4.91
CA PHE A 120 -11.94 -0.27 -5.87
C PHE A 120 -10.89 -0.99 -6.71
N LYS A 121 -9.93 -0.23 -7.24
CA LYS A 121 -8.86 -0.77 -8.08
C LYS A 121 -8.00 -1.78 -7.32
N THR A 122 -7.66 -1.47 -6.08
CA THR A 122 -6.83 -2.36 -5.24
C THR A 122 -7.59 -3.65 -4.91
N THR A 123 -8.87 -3.53 -4.56
CA THR A 123 -9.77 -4.68 -4.31
C THR A 123 -9.91 -5.59 -5.53
N VAL A 124 -10.20 -5.02 -6.71
CA VAL A 124 -10.33 -5.81 -7.95
C VAL A 124 -9.00 -6.47 -8.29
N LYS A 125 -7.88 -5.74 -8.17
CA LYS A 125 -6.55 -6.28 -8.41
C LYS A 125 -6.23 -7.42 -7.44
N SER A 126 -6.57 -7.33 -6.16
CA SER A 126 -6.29 -8.41 -5.20
C SER A 126 -7.08 -9.68 -5.50
N VAL A 127 -8.35 -9.57 -5.89
CA VAL A 127 -9.15 -10.74 -6.26
C VAL A 127 -8.62 -11.38 -7.55
N ASN A 128 -8.29 -10.58 -8.56
CA ASN A 128 -7.67 -11.09 -9.79
C ASN A 128 -6.30 -11.73 -9.51
N GLN A 129 -5.50 -11.14 -8.62
CA GLN A 129 -4.20 -11.68 -8.22
C GLN A 129 -4.35 -13.05 -7.55
N ALA A 130 -5.34 -13.21 -6.68
CA ALA A 130 -5.66 -14.50 -6.07
C ALA A 130 -6.07 -15.56 -7.12
N LYS A 131 -6.87 -15.16 -8.12
CA LYS A 131 -7.25 -16.05 -9.24
C LYS A 131 -6.05 -16.43 -10.10
N GLU A 132 -5.17 -15.48 -10.42
CA GLU A 132 -3.93 -15.73 -11.16
C GLU A 132 -2.95 -16.66 -10.41
N LEU A 133 -3.07 -16.72 -9.08
CA LEU A 133 -2.32 -17.61 -8.21
C LEU A 133 -2.99 -18.98 -7.99
N ASP A 134 -4.08 -19.25 -8.70
CA ASP A 134 -4.91 -20.45 -8.57
C ASP A 134 -5.47 -20.66 -7.15
N SER A 135 -5.57 -19.60 -6.33
CA SER A 135 -6.14 -19.70 -4.99
C SER A 135 -7.63 -19.99 -5.03
N LEU A 136 -8.11 -20.74 -4.03
CA LEU A 136 -9.51 -21.14 -3.94
C LEU A 136 -10.31 -20.00 -3.28
N LEU A 137 -11.21 -19.37 -4.04
CA LEU A 137 -12.00 -18.24 -3.57
C LEU A 137 -13.39 -18.68 -3.11
N TYR A 138 -13.79 -18.27 -1.92
CA TYR A 138 -15.07 -18.63 -1.32
C TYR A 138 -15.83 -17.43 -0.79
N MET A 139 -17.16 -17.59 -0.69
CA MET A 139 -18.01 -16.69 0.07
C MET A 139 -19.14 -17.47 0.76
N PRO A 140 -19.42 -17.21 2.05
CA PRO A 140 -20.51 -17.85 2.78
C PRO A 140 -21.87 -17.21 2.48
N TYR A 141 -22.95 -17.96 2.75
CA TYR A 141 -24.34 -17.54 2.53
C TYR A 141 -24.66 -16.13 3.04
N TYR A 142 -24.27 -15.82 4.28
CA TYR A 142 -24.62 -14.55 4.90
C TYR A 142 -23.89 -13.35 4.27
N TYR A 143 -22.73 -13.55 3.65
CA TYR A 143 -22.03 -12.50 2.89
C TYR A 143 -22.66 -12.29 1.51
N PHE A 144 -23.15 -13.35 0.85
CA PHE A 144 -24.03 -13.17 -0.31
C PHE A 144 -25.31 -12.41 0.05
N ASN A 145 -25.92 -12.76 1.20
CA ASN A 145 -27.12 -12.10 1.70
C ASN A 145 -26.90 -10.61 1.96
N GLU A 146 -25.76 -10.27 2.56
CA GLU A 146 -25.34 -8.88 2.80
C GLU A 146 -25.17 -8.11 1.47
N CYS A 147 -24.46 -8.68 0.50
CA CYS A 147 -24.31 -8.07 -0.83
C CYS A 147 -25.67 -7.81 -1.50
N ALA A 148 -26.59 -8.77 -1.42
CA ALA A 148 -27.95 -8.63 -1.92
C ALA A 148 -28.75 -7.55 -1.18
N GLY A 149 -28.57 -7.43 0.14
CA GLY A 149 -29.13 -6.35 0.95
C GLY A 149 -28.61 -4.96 0.54
N HIS A 150 -27.31 -4.86 0.22
CA HIS A 150 -26.72 -3.63 -0.33
C HIS A 150 -27.32 -3.25 -1.68
N LEU A 151 -27.51 -4.22 -2.58
CA LEU A 151 -28.14 -4.00 -3.89
C LEU A 151 -29.61 -3.57 -3.73
N LEU A 152 -30.36 -4.22 -2.85
CA LEU A 152 -31.75 -3.84 -2.58
C LEU A 152 -31.83 -2.41 -1.99
N THR A 153 -30.93 -2.07 -1.07
CA THR A 153 -30.88 -0.74 -0.45
C THR A 153 -30.51 0.35 -1.45
N ALA A 154 -29.71 0.03 -2.47
CA ALA A 154 -29.34 0.96 -3.54
C ALA A 154 -30.58 1.49 -4.32
N ARG A 155 -31.70 0.79 -4.29
CA ARG A 155 -32.96 1.29 -4.88
C ARG A 155 -33.45 2.61 -4.31
N LYS A 156 -33.12 2.92 -3.05
CA LYS A 156 -33.54 4.16 -2.39
C LYS A 156 -32.98 5.41 -3.07
N TYR A 157 -31.98 5.25 -3.93
CA TYR A 157 -31.33 6.33 -4.68
C TYR A 157 -31.95 6.55 -6.07
N ILE A 158 -32.95 5.75 -6.47
CA ILE A 158 -33.69 5.98 -7.72
C ILE A 158 -34.48 7.29 -7.59
N GLY A 159 -34.35 8.19 -8.57
CA GLY A 159 -34.96 9.52 -8.56
C GLY A 159 -34.06 10.63 -8.04
N PHE A 160 -32.84 10.31 -7.58
CA PHE A 160 -31.83 11.28 -7.14
C PHE A 160 -30.66 11.41 -8.13
N GLU A 161 -30.89 11.11 -9.41
CA GLU A 161 -29.87 11.14 -10.46
C GLU A 161 -29.25 12.53 -10.70
N ASP A 162 -29.90 13.59 -10.23
CA ASP A 162 -29.44 14.98 -10.27
C ASP A 162 -28.30 15.27 -9.29
N GLN A 163 -28.15 14.48 -8.21
CA GLN A 163 -27.09 14.60 -7.20
C GLN A 163 -25.85 13.77 -7.54
N ASN A 164 -25.50 13.70 -8.83
CA ASN A 164 -24.51 12.76 -9.35
C ASN A 164 -23.09 12.95 -8.79
N LYS A 165 -22.70 14.18 -8.45
CA LYS A 165 -21.35 14.48 -7.91
C LYS A 165 -21.20 13.99 -6.48
N GLU A 166 -22.23 14.14 -5.66
CA GLU A 166 -22.22 13.68 -4.27
C GLU A 166 -22.36 12.16 -4.20
N LEU A 167 -23.25 11.59 -5.01
CA LEU A 167 -23.55 10.15 -4.98
C LEU A 167 -22.40 9.28 -5.52
N GLU A 168 -21.43 9.86 -6.23
CA GLU A 168 -20.16 9.22 -6.56
C GLU A 168 -19.39 8.76 -5.31
N PHE A 169 -19.54 9.45 -4.18
CA PHE A 169 -18.89 9.13 -2.90
C PHE A 169 -19.80 8.36 -1.93
N SER A 170 -20.90 7.79 -2.41
CA SER A 170 -21.84 7.02 -1.60
C SER A 170 -21.17 5.83 -0.90
N ASN A 171 -21.56 5.56 0.35
CA ASN A 171 -21.16 4.34 1.07
C ASN A 171 -21.74 3.06 0.45
N ASN A 172 -22.72 3.18 -0.46
CA ASN A 172 -23.22 2.05 -1.22
C ASN A 172 -22.37 1.85 -2.48
N ALA A 173 -21.65 0.73 -2.55
CA ALA A 173 -20.73 0.42 -3.65
C ALA A 173 -21.39 0.45 -5.05
N PHE A 174 -22.65 0.03 -5.19
CA PHE A 174 -23.36 0.05 -6.47
C PHE A 174 -23.61 1.49 -6.94
N ILE A 175 -24.00 2.37 -6.01
CA ILE A 175 -24.32 3.77 -6.27
C ILE A 175 -23.04 4.55 -6.57
N SER A 176 -22.02 4.40 -5.73
CA SER A 176 -20.70 5.01 -5.97
C SER A 176 -20.13 4.60 -7.33
N ASN A 177 -20.19 3.31 -7.68
CA ASN A 177 -19.74 2.81 -8.98
C ASN A 177 -20.52 3.44 -10.15
N TYR A 178 -21.86 3.44 -10.08
CA TYR A 178 -22.70 3.97 -11.15
C TYR A 178 -22.41 5.45 -11.44
N PHE A 179 -22.44 6.30 -10.41
CA PHE A 179 -22.24 7.73 -10.61
C PHE A 179 -20.79 8.06 -10.98
N HIS A 180 -19.82 7.33 -10.45
CA HIS A 180 -18.44 7.47 -10.88
C HIS A 180 -18.26 7.24 -12.38
N LEU A 181 -18.77 6.09 -12.87
CA LEU A 181 -18.68 5.75 -14.29
C LEU A 181 -19.43 6.76 -15.16
N LYS A 182 -20.64 7.17 -14.73
CA LYS A 182 -21.45 8.18 -15.42
C LYS A 182 -20.72 9.53 -15.51
N ASN A 183 -20.10 9.98 -14.41
CA ASN A 183 -19.36 11.25 -14.35
C ASN A 183 -18.08 11.22 -15.19
N LYS A 184 -17.45 10.05 -15.36
CA LYS A 184 -16.32 9.83 -16.28
C LYS A 184 -16.73 9.73 -17.76
N GLY A 185 -18.01 9.69 -18.07
CA GLY A 185 -18.51 9.50 -19.44
C GLY A 185 -18.41 8.05 -19.93
N GLU A 186 -18.24 7.09 -19.02
CA GLU A 186 -18.25 5.66 -19.35
C GLU A 186 -19.67 5.20 -19.69
N LYS A 187 -19.77 4.15 -20.52
CA LYS A 187 -21.07 3.62 -20.94
C LYS A 187 -21.74 2.85 -19.80
N VAL A 188 -22.78 3.45 -19.22
CA VAL A 188 -23.67 2.83 -18.22
C VAL A 188 -25.14 3.01 -18.64
N PRO A 189 -26.09 2.24 -18.09
CA PRO A 189 -27.51 2.49 -18.30
C PRO A 189 -27.92 3.92 -17.92
N ASN A 190 -29.02 4.42 -18.50
CA ASN A 190 -29.39 5.83 -18.38
C ASN A 190 -29.88 6.18 -16.97
N THR A 191 -30.49 5.20 -16.29
CA THR A 191 -31.11 5.35 -14.97
C THR A 191 -30.47 4.43 -13.95
N VAL A 192 -30.53 4.81 -12.67
CA VAL A 192 -30.06 3.96 -11.56
C VAL A 192 -30.85 2.64 -11.56
N SER A 193 -32.15 2.69 -11.84
CA SER A 193 -33.01 1.50 -11.88
C SER A 193 -32.54 0.47 -12.91
N GLU A 194 -32.22 0.91 -14.14
CA GLU A 194 -31.71 0.02 -15.19
C GLU A 194 -30.33 -0.55 -14.82
N TYR A 195 -29.45 0.28 -14.26
CA TYR A 195 -28.14 -0.14 -13.80
C TYR A 195 -28.23 -1.21 -12.70
N LEU A 196 -29.03 -1.02 -11.66
CA LEU A 196 -29.18 -2.03 -10.60
C LEU A 196 -29.79 -3.33 -11.13
N SER A 197 -30.62 -3.24 -12.17
CA SER A 197 -31.27 -4.39 -12.79
C SER A 197 -30.33 -5.28 -13.60
N THR A 198 -29.12 -4.80 -13.93
CA THR A 198 -28.11 -5.65 -14.60
C THR A 198 -27.51 -6.68 -13.64
N PHE A 199 -27.54 -6.41 -12.34
CA PHE A 199 -27.09 -7.36 -11.31
C PHE A 199 -28.19 -8.33 -10.90
N SER A 200 -29.43 -7.86 -10.81
CA SER A 200 -30.60 -8.70 -10.53
C SER A 200 -31.87 -8.01 -11.01
N THR A 201 -32.65 -8.70 -11.85
CA THR A 201 -33.96 -8.18 -12.30
C THR A 201 -34.98 -8.11 -11.18
N ALA A 202 -34.79 -8.90 -10.11
CA ALA A 202 -35.64 -8.88 -8.92
C ALA A 202 -35.66 -7.51 -8.24
N VAL A 203 -34.66 -6.66 -8.47
CA VAL A 203 -34.65 -5.27 -7.99
C VAL A 203 -35.86 -4.48 -8.49
N LYS A 204 -36.41 -4.77 -9.68
CA LYS A 204 -37.58 -4.05 -10.22
C LYS A 204 -38.91 -4.47 -9.60
N THR A 205 -39.00 -5.71 -9.12
CA THR A 205 -40.27 -6.29 -8.67
C THR A 205 -40.36 -6.22 -7.17
N GLU A 206 -41.22 -5.35 -6.66
CA GLU A 206 -41.49 -5.27 -5.23
C GLU A 206 -42.12 -6.57 -4.72
N ARG A 207 -41.67 -7.01 -3.55
CA ARG A 207 -42.14 -8.24 -2.91
C ARG A 207 -42.70 -7.91 -1.53
N SER A 208 -43.63 -8.73 -1.07
CA SER A 208 -44.32 -8.55 0.21
C SER A 208 -43.41 -8.64 1.43
N ASP A 209 -42.26 -9.33 1.31
CA ASP A 209 -41.28 -9.51 2.38
C ASP A 209 -39.86 -9.21 1.90
N VAL A 210 -39.16 -8.36 2.66
CA VAL A 210 -37.76 -7.97 2.41
C VAL A 210 -36.85 -9.20 2.44
N LYS A 211 -37.09 -10.19 3.31
CA LYS A 211 -36.22 -11.38 3.36
C LYS A 211 -36.37 -12.24 2.10
N SER A 212 -37.60 -12.45 1.64
CA SER A 212 -37.89 -13.10 0.36
C SER A 212 -37.25 -12.36 -0.82
N TRP A 213 -37.24 -11.03 -0.74
CA TRP A 213 -36.63 -10.18 -1.76
C TRP A 213 -35.12 -10.29 -1.84
N VAL A 214 -34.45 -10.16 -0.69
CA VAL A 214 -33.01 -10.34 -0.57
C VAL A 214 -32.62 -11.74 -1.06
N ARG A 215 -33.38 -12.78 -0.71
CA ARG A 215 -33.13 -14.14 -1.23
C ARG A 215 -33.17 -14.24 -2.75
N SER A 216 -34.15 -13.62 -3.40
CA SER A 216 -34.23 -13.62 -4.87
C SER A 216 -33.03 -12.90 -5.51
N ILE A 217 -32.62 -11.76 -4.96
CA ILE A 217 -31.45 -11.01 -5.45
C ILE A 217 -30.16 -11.81 -5.20
N MET A 218 -30.05 -12.43 -4.03
CA MET A 218 -28.90 -13.22 -3.63
C MET A 218 -28.65 -14.40 -4.57
N THR A 219 -29.70 -15.07 -5.05
CA THR A 219 -29.56 -16.15 -6.06
C THR A 219 -28.91 -15.64 -7.34
N ASP A 220 -29.32 -14.48 -7.84
CA ASP A 220 -28.73 -13.87 -9.04
C ASP A 220 -27.26 -13.50 -8.80
N LEU A 221 -26.96 -12.85 -7.66
CA LEU A 221 -25.59 -12.48 -7.31
C LEU A 221 -24.68 -13.69 -7.14
N GLN A 222 -25.17 -14.75 -6.48
CA GLN A 222 -24.45 -16.00 -6.32
C GLN A 222 -24.09 -16.60 -7.68
N SER A 223 -25.03 -16.61 -8.63
CA SER A 223 -24.75 -17.06 -9.99
C SER A 223 -23.63 -16.27 -10.67
N ILE A 224 -23.61 -14.94 -10.50
CA ILE A 224 -22.56 -14.07 -11.08
C ILE A 224 -21.20 -14.42 -10.47
N PHE A 225 -21.11 -14.52 -9.15
CA PHE A 225 -19.87 -14.84 -8.45
C PHE A 225 -19.34 -16.23 -8.80
N THR A 226 -20.18 -17.26 -8.78
CA THR A 226 -19.78 -18.63 -9.08
C THR A 226 -19.34 -18.81 -10.53
N SER A 227 -20.01 -18.14 -11.47
CA SER A 227 -19.57 -18.13 -12.88
C SER A 227 -18.19 -17.47 -13.07
N ASN A 228 -17.73 -16.71 -12.07
CA ASN A 228 -16.44 -16.02 -12.05
C ASN A 228 -15.44 -16.63 -11.07
N GLY A 229 -15.62 -17.89 -10.68
CA GLY A 229 -14.65 -18.66 -9.90
C GLY A 229 -14.66 -18.36 -8.40
N ILE A 230 -15.78 -17.87 -7.87
CA ILE A 230 -15.99 -17.70 -6.43
C ILE A 230 -17.03 -18.69 -5.95
N GLU A 231 -16.60 -19.66 -5.17
CA GLU A 231 -17.41 -20.77 -4.72
C GLU A 231 -18.25 -20.40 -3.50
N PHE A 232 -19.44 -20.98 -3.44
CA PHE A 232 -20.24 -20.94 -2.24
C PHE A 232 -19.66 -21.91 -1.22
N ILE A 233 -19.44 -21.45 0.01
CA ILE A 233 -19.06 -22.32 1.12
C ILE A 233 -20.13 -22.35 2.19
N ASP A 234 -20.42 -23.55 2.67
CA ASP A 234 -21.29 -23.72 3.82
C ASP A 234 -20.53 -23.41 5.13
N THR A 235 -21.22 -22.82 6.09
CA THR A 235 -20.65 -22.50 7.40
C THR A 235 -21.37 -23.31 8.45
N PRO A 236 -20.65 -24.06 9.31
CA PRO A 236 -21.29 -24.83 10.36
C PRO A 236 -22.20 -23.96 11.24
N HIS A 237 -23.26 -24.58 11.75
CA HIS A 237 -24.01 -23.98 12.85
C HIS A 237 -23.17 -24.07 14.12
N PHE A 238 -23.09 -22.98 14.87
CA PHE A 238 -22.40 -22.91 16.15
C PHE A 238 -23.39 -22.57 17.24
N GLU A 239 -23.29 -23.27 18.36
CA GLU A 239 -24.05 -22.92 19.55
C GLU A 239 -23.48 -21.64 20.16
N GLU A 240 -24.28 -20.92 20.96
CA GLU A 240 -23.85 -19.67 21.59
C GLU A 240 -22.58 -19.85 22.45
N GLU A 241 -22.46 -21.00 23.12
CA GLU A 241 -21.31 -21.38 23.95
C GLU A 241 -20.01 -21.44 23.11
N ASP A 242 -20.07 -22.00 21.90
CA ASP A 242 -18.91 -22.14 21.00
C ASP A 242 -18.38 -20.80 20.49
N LEU A 243 -19.21 -19.76 20.54
CA LEU A 243 -18.92 -18.42 20.04
C LEU A 243 -18.47 -17.46 21.15
N GLN A 244 -18.60 -17.80 22.43
CA GLN A 244 -18.38 -16.84 23.53
C GLN A 244 -16.98 -16.23 23.52
N GLU A 245 -15.95 -17.05 23.37
CA GLU A 245 -14.56 -16.61 23.44
C GLU A 245 -14.20 -15.68 22.27
N ILE A 246 -14.59 -16.06 21.05
CA ILE A 246 -14.34 -15.23 19.87
C ILE A 246 -15.17 -13.94 19.88
N LYS A 247 -16.40 -13.99 20.42
CA LYS A 247 -17.25 -12.81 20.64
C LYS A 247 -16.62 -11.86 21.65
N TYR A 248 -16.03 -12.38 22.72
CA TYR A 248 -15.34 -11.58 23.73
C TYR A 248 -14.19 -10.79 23.09
N HIS A 249 -13.25 -11.48 22.44
CA HIS A 249 -12.13 -10.83 21.77
C HIS A 249 -12.56 -9.85 20.68
N TYR A 250 -13.62 -10.15 19.93
CA TYR A 250 -14.08 -9.25 18.88
C TYR A 250 -14.78 -8.01 19.45
N ASN A 251 -15.52 -8.14 20.56
CA ASN A 251 -16.11 -6.99 21.24
C ASN A 251 -15.03 -6.05 21.80
N ASP A 252 -13.96 -6.59 22.39
CA ASP A 252 -12.83 -5.77 22.87
C ASP A 252 -12.27 -4.90 21.72
N ILE A 253 -12.07 -5.48 20.53
CA ILE A 253 -11.63 -4.73 19.33
C ILE A 253 -12.62 -3.64 18.92
N LEU A 254 -13.92 -3.93 18.97
CA LEU A 254 -14.95 -2.95 18.62
C LEU A 254 -14.99 -1.80 19.62
N GLU A 255 -14.83 -2.08 20.91
CA GLU A 255 -14.78 -1.08 21.97
C GLU A 255 -13.52 -0.20 21.86
N GLU A 256 -12.33 -0.81 21.73
CA GLU A 256 -11.06 -0.11 21.55
C GLU A 256 -11.07 0.78 20.30
N ALA A 257 -11.59 0.28 19.19
CA ALA A 257 -11.66 1.01 17.93
C ALA A 257 -12.86 1.98 17.86
N ARG A 258 -13.74 2.00 18.87
CA ARG A 258 -14.99 2.77 18.94
C ARG A 258 -15.90 2.52 17.72
N ILE A 259 -15.95 1.27 17.26
CA ILE A 259 -16.75 0.85 16.10
C ILE A 259 -18.10 0.34 16.59
N LYS A 260 -19.19 0.96 16.11
CA LYS A 260 -20.55 0.44 16.32
C LYS A 260 -20.95 -0.42 15.14
N LYS A 261 -21.15 -1.72 15.36
CA LYS A 261 -21.55 -2.68 14.32
C LYS A 261 -22.97 -3.18 14.55
N LYS A 262 -23.75 -3.35 13.48
CA LYS A 262 -25.10 -3.94 13.57
C LYS A 262 -24.98 -5.42 13.93
N ILE A 263 -25.93 -5.93 14.72
CA ILE A 263 -25.85 -7.28 15.28
C ILE A 263 -25.69 -8.39 14.23
N HIS A 264 -26.35 -8.28 13.07
CA HIS A 264 -26.22 -9.27 12.01
C HIS A 264 -24.83 -9.24 11.35
N LEU A 265 -24.24 -8.05 11.15
CA LEU A 265 -22.88 -7.91 10.60
C LEU A 265 -21.85 -8.44 11.60
N PHE A 266 -22.05 -8.15 12.89
CA PHE A 266 -21.24 -8.70 13.97
C PHE A 266 -21.28 -10.23 13.95
N ASN A 267 -22.47 -10.81 13.88
CA ASN A 267 -22.62 -12.26 13.82
C ASN A 267 -21.93 -12.85 12.59
N ASN A 268 -22.14 -12.28 11.40
CA ASN A 268 -21.50 -12.75 10.16
C ASN A 268 -19.97 -12.88 10.30
N ASP A 269 -19.32 -11.89 10.91
CA ASP A 269 -17.88 -11.92 11.13
C ASP A 269 -17.47 -12.99 12.13
N ILE A 270 -18.19 -13.09 13.25
CA ILE A 270 -17.95 -14.09 14.29
C ILE A 270 -18.08 -15.51 13.71
N TYR A 271 -19.13 -15.78 12.92
CA TYR A 271 -19.32 -17.04 12.23
C TYR A 271 -18.17 -17.33 11.26
N THR A 272 -17.71 -16.32 10.50
CA THR A 272 -16.59 -16.46 9.56
C THR A 272 -15.29 -16.78 10.27
N LEU A 273 -14.95 -16.01 11.31
CA LEU A 273 -13.74 -16.17 12.10
C LEU A 273 -13.73 -17.54 12.80
N LYS A 274 -14.86 -17.95 13.39
CA LYS A 274 -14.98 -19.26 14.04
C LYS A 274 -14.83 -20.39 13.02
N ALA A 275 -15.58 -20.37 11.93
CA ALA A 275 -15.57 -21.43 10.92
C ALA A 275 -14.21 -21.61 10.26
N THR A 276 -13.52 -20.51 9.94
CA THR A 276 -12.17 -20.57 9.37
C THR A 276 -11.15 -21.03 10.42
N ASN A 277 -11.19 -20.51 11.64
CA ASN A 277 -10.26 -20.93 12.69
C ASN A 277 -10.38 -22.43 13.02
N GLU A 278 -11.60 -22.96 13.07
CA GLU A 278 -11.80 -24.39 13.29
C GLU A 278 -11.25 -25.24 12.15
N ARG A 279 -11.43 -24.84 10.89
CA ARG A 279 -10.85 -25.55 9.74
C ARG A 279 -9.33 -25.54 9.76
N ILE A 280 -8.72 -24.43 10.16
CA ILE A 280 -7.26 -24.35 10.33
C ILE A 280 -6.81 -25.32 11.42
N VAL A 281 -7.42 -25.25 12.62
CA VAL A 281 -6.98 -26.03 13.78
C VAL A 281 -7.27 -27.52 13.63
N LYS A 282 -8.43 -27.90 13.09
CA LYS A 282 -8.87 -29.30 12.98
C LYS A 282 -8.33 -29.98 11.72
N ASN A 283 -8.30 -29.27 10.58
CA ASN A 283 -8.00 -29.88 9.29
C ASN A 283 -6.61 -29.48 8.75
N GLY A 284 -5.90 -28.55 9.40
CA GLY A 284 -4.63 -28.03 8.90
C GLY A 284 -4.77 -27.19 7.62
N GLU A 285 -5.99 -26.70 7.33
CA GLU A 285 -6.26 -25.87 6.17
C GLU A 285 -5.68 -24.46 6.35
N ILE A 286 -5.49 -23.75 5.23
CA ILE A 286 -4.94 -22.41 5.23
C ILE A 286 -5.99 -21.45 4.70
N TRP A 287 -6.35 -20.48 5.53
CA TRP A 287 -7.43 -19.56 5.27
C TRP A 287 -6.96 -18.11 5.35
N VAL A 288 -7.37 -17.32 4.37
CA VAL A 288 -7.23 -15.86 4.31
C VAL A 288 -8.61 -15.23 4.25
N ILE A 289 -8.91 -14.29 5.15
CA ILE A 289 -10.08 -13.42 5.03
C ILE A 289 -9.61 -12.12 4.37
N LEU A 290 -10.07 -11.89 3.14
CA LEU A 290 -9.76 -10.69 2.37
C LEU A 290 -10.85 -9.64 2.62
N THR A 291 -10.50 -8.57 3.33
CA THR A 291 -11.47 -7.58 3.84
C THR A 291 -10.88 -6.18 3.97
N ASN A 292 -11.70 -5.16 3.72
CA ASN A 292 -11.40 -3.76 4.08
C ASN A 292 -12.04 -3.35 5.41
N ASP A 293 -12.77 -4.24 6.09
CA ASP A 293 -13.39 -3.93 7.37
C ASP A 293 -12.30 -3.75 8.45
N ARG A 294 -12.27 -2.56 9.04
CA ARG A 294 -11.30 -2.18 10.06
C ARG A 294 -11.37 -3.07 11.30
N SER A 295 -12.56 -3.55 11.68
CA SER A 295 -12.74 -4.43 12.85
C SER A 295 -12.08 -5.79 12.63
N LEU A 296 -12.29 -6.41 11.46
CA LEU A 296 -11.59 -7.65 11.08
C LEU A 296 -10.07 -7.45 10.93
N VAL A 297 -9.64 -6.35 10.29
CA VAL A 297 -8.21 -6.03 10.14
C VAL A 297 -7.53 -5.81 11.50
N ASN A 298 -8.24 -5.26 12.49
CA ASN A 298 -7.70 -5.12 13.84
C ASN A 298 -7.68 -6.46 14.60
N PHE A 299 -8.69 -7.30 14.39
CA PHE A 299 -8.73 -8.65 14.96
C PHE A 299 -7.55 -9.51 14.51
N SER A 300 -6.98 -9.24 13.32
CA SER A 300 -5.77 -9.89 12.81
C SER A 300 -4.54 -9.74 13.70
N LYS A 301 -4.57 -8.83 14.68
CA LYS A 301 -3.45 -8.55 15.60
C LYS A 301 -3.51 -9.41 16.86
N ILE A 302 -4.63 -10.10 17.10
CA ILE A 302 -4.82 -10.96 18.25
C ILE A 302 -4.29 -12.35 17.92
N GLU A 303 -3.54 -12.95 18.83
CA GLU A 303 -2.97 -14.29 18.67
C GLU A 303 -4.02 -15.43 18.63
N TYR A 304 -5.28 -15.12 18.97
CA TYR A 304 -6.39 -16.07 19.01
C TYR A 304 -6.66 -16.69 17.64
N PHE A 305 -6.70 -15.88 16.59
CA PHE A 305 -7.00 -16.34 15.24
C PHE A 305 -5.75 -16.90 14.57
N LYS A 306 -5.80 -18.15 14.12
CA LYS A 306 -4.66 -18.83 13.48
C LYS A 306 -4.59 -18.63 11.97
N GLY A 307 -5.59 -17.98 11.38
CA GLY A 307 -5.64 -17.64 9.96
C GLY A 307 -5.10 -16.26 9.66
N TRP A 308 -5.13 -15.90 8.37
CA TRP A 308 -4.72 -14.58 7.91
C TRP A 308 -5.94 -13.70 7.70
N ILE A 309 -5.87 -12.45 8.15
CA ILE A 309 -6.83 -11.41 7.77
C ILE A 309 -6.04 -10.30 7.10
N ALA A 310 -6.32 -10.07 5.83
CA ALA A 310 -5.59 -9.12 5.02
C ALA A 310 -6.55 -8.15 4.34
N ASN A 311 -6.15 -6.89 4.27
CA ASN A 311 -6.77 -5.98 3.32
C ASN A 311 -6.17 -6.17 1.93
N PRO A 312 -6.87 -5.77 0.85
CA PRO A 312 -6.40 -5.84 -0.52
C PRO A 312 -4.98 -5.31 -0.74
N TYR A 313 -4.60 -4.23 -0.04
CA TYR A 313 -3.26 -3.66 -0.17
C TYR A 313 -2.18 -4.58 0.39
N LYS A 314 -2.34 -5.05 1.63
CA LYS A 314 -1.43 -6.01 2.28
C LYS A 314 -1.41 -7.34 1.54
N PHE A 315 -2.57 -7.82 1.10
CA PHE A 315 -2.66 -9.02 0.29
C PHE A 315 -1.82 -8.87 -0.97
N LEU A 316 -1.97 -7.77 -1.71
CA LEU A 316 -1.15 -7.51 -2.90
C LEU A 316 0.34 -7.41 -2.61
N GLN A 317 0.76 -6.90 -1.46
CA GLN A 317 2.18 -6.88 -1.08
C GLN A 317 2.74 -8.29 -0.87
N ILE A 318 1.96 -9.17 -0.24
CA ILE A 318 2.37 -10.56 0.04
C ILE A 318 2.25 -11.43 -1.23
N THR A 319 1.28 -11.11 -2.08
CA THR A 319 0.92 -11.87 -3.27
C THR A 319 1.48 -11.28 -4.54
N GLU A 320 2.28 -10.21 -4.45
CA GLU A 320 2.83 -9.55 -5.62
C GLU A 320 3.59 -10.61 -6.40
N LEU A 321 2.96 -11.10 -7.46
CA LEU A 321 3.62 -11.85 -8.50
C LEU A 321 4.60 -10.86 -9.08
N SER A 322 5.84 -10.88 -8.58
CA SER A 322 6.93 -10.33 -9.34
C SER A 322 7.01 -11.16 -10.62
N LYS A 323 6.25 -10.72 -11.64
CA LYS A 323 6.79 -10.79 -12.99
C LYS A 323 8.19 -10.23 -12.85
N PRO A 324 9.23 -10.97 -13.26
CA PRO A 324 10.61 -10.54 -13.09
C PRO A 324 10.68 -9.07 -13.51
N MET A 325 11.08 -8.21 -12.57
CA MET A 325 11.12 -6.78 -12.82
C MET A 325 12.01 -6.58 -14.05
N SER A 326 11.47 -5.97 -15.10
CA SER A 326 12.26 -5.72 -16.30
C SER A 326 13.46 -4.85 -15.91
N GLU A 327 14.62 -5.13 -16.51
CA GLU A 327 15.85 -4.38 -16.25
C GLU A 327 15.63 -2.86 -16.38
N SER A 328 14.75 -2.44 -17.30
CA SER A 328 14.31 -1.05 -17.45
C SER A 328 13.60 -0.45 -16.23
N LYS A 329 12.74 -1.22 -15.55
CA LYS A 329 12.05 -0.76 -14.32
C LYS A 329 13.00 -0.74 -13.12
N LEU A 330 13.91 -1.71 -13.05
CA LEU A 330 14.97 -1.73 -12.04
C LEU A 330 15.90 -0.54 -12.19
N VAL A 331 16.37 -0.28 -13.41
CA VAL A 331 17.20 0.90 -13.74
C VAL A 331 16.43 2.19 -13.46
N SER A 332 15.12 2.26 -13.72
CA SER A 332 14.30 3.42 -13.38
C SER A 332 14.11 3.64 -11.88
N LEU A 333 13.98 2.57 -11.08
CA LEU A 333 13.90 2.65 -9.62
C LEU A 333 15.26 3.05 -9.01
N VAL A 334 16.34 2.46 -9.50
CA VAL A 334 17.72 2.84 -9.15
C VAL A 334 17.98 4.29 -9.56
N HIS A 335 17.55 4.71 -10.75
CA HIS A 335 17.64 6.10 -11.18
C HIS A 335 16.77 7.02 -10.32
N SER A 336 15.55 6.63 -9.95
CA SER A 336 14.67 7.43 -9.10
C SER A 336 15.25 7.59 -7.70
N VAL A 337 15.83 6.53 -7.13
CA VAL A 337 16.53 6.53 -5.84
C VAL A 337 17.86 7.28 -5.92
N ALA A 338 18.50 7.30 -7.10
CA ALA A 338 19.68 8.11 -7.37
C ALA A 338 19.33 9.60 -7.57
N THR A 339 18.24 9.94 -8.25
CA THR A 339 17.72 11.32 -8.42
C THR A 339 17.03 11.85 -7.18
N PHE A 340 16.76 11.01 -6.16
CA PHE A 340 16.43 11.48 -4.80
C PHE A 340 17.53 12.39 -4.20
N SER A 341 18.75 12.41 -4.78
CA SER A 341 19.78 13.40 -4.45
C SER A 341 19.42 14.83 -4.84
N ASP A 342 18.57 15.06 -5.85
CA ASP A 342 18.20 16.42 -6.26
C ASP A 342 17.38 17.12 -5.18
N ARG A 343 16.61 16.36 -4.39
CA ARG A 343 15.88 16.90 -3.25
C ARG A 343 16.83 17.26 -2.11
N THR A 344 17.80 16.41 -1.78
CA THR A 344 18.84 16.73 -0.77
C THR A 344 19.75 17.89 -1.20
N LEU A 345 20.13 17.96 -2.48
CA LEU A 345 20.89 19.06 -3.06
C LEU A 345 20.06 20.35 -3.11
N SER A 346 18.76 20.28 -3.43
CA SER A 346 17.83 21.41 -3.37
C SER A 346 17.60 21.92 -1.95
N LEU A 347 17.52 21.03 -0.95
CA LEU A 347 17.45 21.39 0.47
C LEU A 347 18.75 22.06 0.93
N GLY A 348 19.90 21.50 0.57
CA GLY A 348 21.21 22.10 0.86
C GLY A 348 21.42 23.45 0.17
N ALA A 349 20.97 23.59 -1.09
CA ALA A 349 21.00 24.85 -1.83
C ALA A 349 20.09 25.89 -1.18
N ARG A 350 18.88 25.51 -0.72
CA ARG A 350 17.96 26.42 -0.02
C ARG A 350 18.52 26.92 1.31
N ILE A 351 19.16 26.05 2.10
CA ILE A 351 19.86 26.46 3.33
C ILE A 351 20.97 27.48 3.00
N MET A 352 21.75 27.22 1.94
CA MET A 352 22.82 28.12 1.50
C MET A 352 22.29 29.46 0.97
N ASP A 353 21.26 29.45 0.13
CA ASP A 353 20.66 30.65 -0.44
C ASP A 353 20.12 31.57 0.67
N ARG A 354 19.53 30.99 1.71
CA ARG A 354 18.99 31.75 2.85
C ARG A 354 20.08 32.27 3.79
N LEU A 355 21.12 31.46 4.07
CA LEU A 355 22.30 31.92 4.79
C LEU A 355 22.97 33.10 4.07
N ILE A 356 23.17 32.98 2.75
CA ILE A 356 23.84 34.01 1.92
C ILE A 356 23.01 35.30 1.84
N ASN A 357 21.68 35.20 1.69
CA ASN A 357 20.80 36.38 1.64
C ASN A 357 20.75 37.15 2.98
N LEU A 358 21.01 36.50 4.11
CA LEU A 358 20.94 37.11 5.44
C LEU A 358 22.30 37.50 6.02
N THR A 359 23.42 37.04 5.44
CA THR A 359 24.77 37.32 5.96
C THR A 359 25.71 37.84 4.87
N SER A 360 25.40 39.02 4.34
CA SER A 360 26.22 39.61 3.25
C SER A 360 27.64 40.03 3.66
N THR A 361 28.04 39.95 4.94
CA THR A 361 29.36 40.43 5.39
C THR A 361 30.18 39.49 6.29
N ASN A 362 29.60 38.42 6.87
CA ASN A 362 30.29 37.61 7.91
C ASN A 362 30.67 36.16 7.52
N ILE A 363 30.39 35.69 6.31
CA ILE A 363 30.66 34.30 5.87
C ILE A 363 32.17 33.97 5.72
N GLN A 364 33.08 34.94 5.86
CA GLN A 364 34.52 34.71 5.60
C GLN A 364 35.33 34.06 6.75
N ASN A 365 34.70 33.70 7.88
CA ASN A 365 35.38 33.01 8.98
C ASN A 365 35.41 31.47 8.76
N TYR A 366 36.60 30.87 8.79
CA TYR A 366 36.80 29.41 8.62
C TYR A 366 36.08 28.58 9.69
N GLU A 367 36.00 29.06 10.94
CA GLU A 367 35.31 28.36 12.03
C GLU A 367 33.80 28.30 11.79
N LEU A 368 33.21 29.43 11.37
CA LEU A 368 31.80 29.50 10.99
C LEU A 368 31.49 28.60 9.78
N LYS A 369 32.43 28.46 8.84
CA LYS A 369 32.29 27.56 7.69
C LYS A 369 32.21 26.09 8.09
N LEU A 370 33.02 25.65 9.06
CA LEU A 370 32.95 24.29 9.60
C LEU A 370 31.63 24.05 10.35
N GLU A 371 31.16 25.04 11.11
CA GLU A 371 29.88 24.94 11.83
C GLU A 371 28.67 24.91 10.89
N ILE A 372 28.68 25.69 9.80
CA ILE A 372 27.65 25.63 8.75
C ILE A 372 27.62 24.26 8.08
N GLU A 373 28.78 23.69 7.75
CA GLU A 373 28.85 22.35 7.16
C GLU A 373 28.32 21.27 8.12
N ARG A 374 28.65 21.38 9.42
CA ARG A 374 28.13 20.48 10.45
C ARG A 374 26.62 20.62 10.62
N PHE A 375 26.12 21.85 10.70
CA PHE A 375 24.68 22.14 10.79
C PHE A 375 23.90 21.60 9.59
N LYS A 376 24.42 21.80 8.37
CA LYS A 376 23.81 21.28 7.14
C LYS A 376 23.70 19.76 7.20
N GLN A 377 24.75 19.08 7.63
CA GLN A 377 24.77 17.63 7.72
C GLN A 377 23.79 17.12 8.81
N GLU A 378 23.83 17.69 10.02
CA GLU A 378 22.92 17.35 11.11
C GLU A 378 21.45 17.63 10.76
N THR A 379 21.17 18.72 10.05
CA THR A 379 19.81 19.10 9.65
C THR A 379 19.26 18.18 8.56
N ILE A 380 20.08 17.83 7.56
CA ILE A 380 19.68 16.88 6.51
C ILE A 380 19.48 15.46 7.08
N GLU A 381 20.32 15.03 8.01
CA GLU A 381 20.23 13.71 8.64
C GLU A 381 19.04 13.59 9.63
N SER A 382 18.63 14.70 10.25
CA SER A 382 17.56 14.71 11.26
C SER A 382 16.13 14.88 10.70
N ILE A 383 15.97 15.01 9.39
CA ILE A 383 14.69 15.32 8.76
C ILE A 383 14.14 14.12 8.01
N ASN A 384 12.85 13.84 8.21
CA ASN A 384 12.14 12.84 7.43
C ASN A 384 11.85 13.39 6.02
N LEU A 385 12.53 12.86 5.01
CA LEU A 385 12.45 13.29 3.61
C LEU A 385 11.05 13.08 2.96
N GLU A 386 10.16 12.36 3.64
CA GLU A 386 8.78 12.09 3.19
C GLU A 386 7.76 13.10 3.73
N ASP A 387 8.17 14.05 4.59
CA ASP A 387 7.30 15.09 5.14
C ASP A 387 6.91 16.13 4.08
N SER A 388 5.61 16.45 3.97
CA SER A 388 5.10 17.46 3.03
C SER A 388 5.50 18.89 3.39
N ASN A 389 5.82 19.15 4.68
CA ASN A 389 6.17 20.48 5.19
C ASN A 389 7.69 20.68 5.38
N ILE A 390 8.48 19.84 4.71
CA ILE A 390 9.93 19.77 4.89
C ILE A 390 10.66 21.10 4.68
N PHE A 391 10.19 21.93 3.75
CA PHE A 391 10.82 23.22 3.46
C PHE A 391 10.62 24.22 4.60
N ASP A 392 9.44 24.28 5.20
CA ASP A 392 9.12 25.20 6.31
C ASP A 392 9.89 24.83 7.58
N ILE A 393 10.07 23.53 7.81
CA ILE A 393 10.85 23.01 8.95
C ILE A 393 12.34 23.37 8.81
N ILE A 394 12.89 23.21 7.60
CA ILE A 394 14.27 23.59 7.30
C ILE A 394 14.45 25.09 7.43
N ASP A 395 13.47 25.84 6.95
CA ASP A 395 13.44 27.29 7.02
C ASP A 395 13.46 27.76 8.48
N SER A 396 12.62 27.20 9.35
CA SER A 396 12.60 27.52 10.79
C SER A 396 13.92 27.14 11.48
N LYS A 397 14.46 25.94 11.23
CA LYS A 397 15.73 25.49 11.83
C LYS A 397 16.92 26.34 11.38
N THR A 398 16.90 26.81 10.13
CA THR A 398 17.95 27.69 9.60
C THR A 398 17.86 29.06 10.24
N ASP A 399 16.65 29.60 10.43
CA ASP A 399 16.43 30.87 11.13
C ASP A 399 16.87 30.80 12.61
N GLU A 400 16.57 29.69 13.31
CA GLU A 400 17.07 29.44 14.67
C GLU A 400 18.60 29.38 14.74
N PHE A 401 19.23 28.73 13.77
CA PHE A 401 20.69 28.66 13.67
C PHE A 401 21.29 30.06 13.46
N ILE A 402 20.69 30.88 12.60
CA ILE A 402 21.13 32.26 12.33
C ILE A 402 21.02 33.14 13.59
N VAL A 403 19.87 33.09 14.27
CA VAL A 403 19.64 33.84 15.53
C VAL A 403 20.66 33.44 16.60
N LYS A 404 20.89 32.13 16.76
CA LYS A 404 21.83 31.60 17.77
C LYS A 404 23.27 32.08 17.56
N HIS A 405 23.68 32.31 16.32
CA HIS A 405 25.05 32.74 15.99
C HIS A 405 25.15 34.25 15.75
N GLY A 406 24.09 35.02 16.05
CA GLY A 406 24.10 36.49 15.99
C GLY A 406 24.19 37.04 14.56
N LEU A 407 23.65 36.31 13.60
CA LEU A 407 23.79 36.57 12.15
C LEU A 407 22.62 37.35 11.53
N ASN A 408 21.74 37.96 12.34
CA ASN A 408 20.59 38.73 11.85
C ASN A 408 21.01 40.11 11.29
N ASN A 409 20.52 40.45 10.10
CA ASN A 409 20.57 41.80 9.54
C ASN A 409 19.37 42.60 10.07
N ASP A 410 19.56 43.44 11.09
CA ASP A 410 18.53 44.38 11.59
C ASP A 410 18.44 45.69 10.77
N ASP A 411 19.14 45.83 9.65
CA ASP A 411 19.12 47.05 8.84
C ASP A 411 18.88 46.77 7.35
N LYS A 412 17.61 46.71 6.93
CA LYS A 412 17.15 47.22 5.62
C LYS A 412 15.72 47.77 5.69
N GLU A 413 15.70 49.09 5.84
CA GLU A 413 14.77 50.08 5.29
C GLU A 413 13.38 49.62 4.83
N LYS A 414 12.38 50.18 5.51
CA LYS A 414 11.05 50.51 5.00
C LYS A 414 11.17 51.17 3.63
N ASP A 415 10.46 50.65 2.64
CA ASP A 415 9.90 51.48 1.58
C ASP A 415 8.38 51.47 1.74
N ASP A 416 7.86 52.69 1.79
CA ASP A 416 6.53 53.05 2.27
C ASP A 416 5.37 52.59 1.38
N GLU A 417 4.24 52.46 2.08
CA GLU A 417 2.87 52.23 1.67
C GLU A 417 2.37 53.09 0.49
N ILE A 418 1.42 52.53 -0.27
CA ILE A 418 0.20 53.27 -0.60
C ILE A 418 -1.02 52.39 -0.22
N ASN A 419 -1.53 52.67 0.98
CA ASN A 419 -2.93 52.70 1.45
C ASN A 419 -3.93 52.99 0.32
N ASP A 420 -5.19 52.54 0.28
CA ASP A 420 -6.27 52.40 1.26
C ASP A 420 -7.45 51.79 0.44
N ASP A 421 -8.50 51.11 0.89
CA ASP A 421 -9.19 50.99 2.17
C ASP A 421 -9.96 49.65 2.17
N ALA A 422 -9.99 48.98 3.31
CA ALA A 422 -10.88 47.85 3.58
C ALA A 422 -12.33 48.32 3.85
N VAL A 423 -13.34 47.44 3.70
CA VAL A 423 -14.20 47.02 4.84
C VAL A 423 -14.82 45.63 4.55
N ASP A 424 -14.56 44.74 5.51
CA ASP A 424 -15.24 43.54 5.98
C ASP A 424 -16.57 43.07 5.35
N LEU A 425 -16.72 41.74 5.30
CA LEU A 425 -17.85 41.08 5.97
C LEU A 425 -17.38 39.82 6.72
N ASN A 426 -17.28 39.97 8.04
CA ASN A 426 -17.26 38.91 9.03
C ASN A 426 -18.62 38.19 9.10
N ILE A 427 -18.53 36.87 9.33
CA ILE A 427 -19.47 35.93 9.98
C ILE A 427 -20.76 35.58 9.24
#